data_AF-A0A2V8T4G9-F1
#
_entry.id   AF-A0A2V8T4G9-F1
#
_cell.length_a   1.000
_cell.length_b   1.000
_cell.length_c   1.000
_cell.angle_alpha   90.00
_cell.angle_beta   90.00
_cell.angle_gamma   90.00
#
_symmetry.space_group_name_H-M   'P 1'
#
loop_
_entity.id
_entity.type
_entity.pdbx_description
1 polymer ?
#
loop_
_entity_poly.entity_id
_entity_poly.type
_entity_poly.pdbx_seq_one_letter_code
_entity_poly.pdbx_strand_id
1 'polypeptide(L)'
;MIHREEFRAYMKAANRTSGNDQDRHLSEAQMIAYCRGEVSAAEREAAEAHLVGCEQCIALFRNARDFLEPARADEEEVTAAQADEDWQSLLARVQTASSTTAGDAGTKVGQSDFQRLRDKKRSLASRVALALAASLLILLGGLGWLTWRLWQERESLRQSQEVAAQLEVRQQELEQRISQLERSGGDQLKQERDQRLAAEARRDQLQNQLATVERAWQNIPVQFLTLSSERGAEGDLRLHFSTSAQAVLLRLLRNKPYEFPEYAIELLDQRGEIVREISRLQPTGDDGALSILLNRATLNAGKYRLRLFGLRGTTKKQLGEYWLSVTVGR
;
A
#
# COMPACT_ATOMS: atom_id res chain seq x y z
N MET A 1 21.37 -9.55 21.24
CA MET A 1 19.91 -9.42 21.02
C MET A 1 19.52 -8.12 20.29
N ILE A 2 20.25 -7.00 20.46
CA ILE A 2 19.94 -5.70 19.82
C ILE A 2 20.02 -5.72 18.28
N HIS A 3 20.97 -6.45 17.68
CA HIS A 3 21.10 -6.55 16.22
C HIS A 3 19.91 -7.19 15.49
N ARG A 4 19.06 -7.97 16.19
CA ARG A 4 17.89 -8.61 15.58
C ARG A 4 16.76 -7.60 15.34
N GLU A 5 16.66 -6.56 16.17
CA GLU A 5 15.65 -5.51 16.01
C GLU A 5 16.07 -4.48 14.96
N GLU A 6 17.36 -4.14 14.90
CA GLU A 6 17.93 -3.24 13.89
C GLU A 6 17.84 -3.84 12.48
N PHE A 7 18.17 -5.13 12.33
CA PHE A 7 18.01 -5.84 11.07
C PHE A 7 16.54 -5.88 10.62
N ARG A 8 15.62 -6.08 11.57
CA ARG A 8 14.17 -6.04 11.30
C ARG A 8 13.68 -4.65 10.90
N ALA A 9 14.21 -3.59 11.50
CA ALA A 9 13.89 -2.21 11.15
C ALA A 9 14.42 -1.85 9.75
N TYR A 10 15.65 -2.28 9.42
CA TYR A 10 16.26 -2.08 8.11
C TYR A 10 15.47 -2.81 7.00
N MET A 11 15.10 -4.07 7.23
CA MET A 11 14.27 -4.86 6.31
C MET A 11 12.87 -4.26 6.11
N LYS A 12 12.29 -3.67 7.16
CA LYS A 12 11.00 -2.98 7.07
C LYS A 12 11.07 -1.67 6.28
N ALA A 13 12.21 -0.98 6.31
CA ALA A 13 12.43 0.25 5.56
C ALA A 13 12.65 -0.04 4.06
N ALA A 14 13.45 -1.06 3.72
CA ALA A 14 13.69 -1.46 2.34
C ALA A 14 12.41 -1.93 1.62
N ASN A 15 11.45 -2.51 2.35
CA ASN A 15 10.18 -2.99 1.79
C ASN A 15 9.11 -1.90 1.56
N ARG A 16 9.31 -0.64 1.98
CA ARG A 16 8.29 0.41 1.86
C ARG A 16 8.30 1.18 0.53
N THR A 17 9.27 0.98 -0.36
CA THR A 17 9.50 1.85 -1.54
C THR A 17 8.98 1.32 -2.88
N SER A 18 8.08 0.33 -2.94
CA SER A 18 7.50 -0.12 -4.22
C SER A 18 5.98 -0.24 -4.15
N GLY A 19 5.30 0.79 -4.63
CA GLY A 19 3.85 0.85 -4.77
C GLY A 19 3.39 0.30 -6.12
N ASN A 20 2.85 -0.91 -6.09
CA ASN A 20 1.65 -1.37 -6.80
C ASN A 20 1.44 -2.85 -6.44
N ASP A 21 0.32 -3.16 -5.81
CA ASP A 21 0.15 -4.33 -4.93
C ASP A 21 -0.24 -5.63 -5.65
N GLN A 22 -0.34 -5.63 -6.99
CA GLN A 22 -0.80 -6.80 -7.77
C GLN A 22 0.30 -7.52 -8.55
N ASP A 23 1.48 -6.92 -8.75
CA ASP A 23 2.62 -7.53 -9.47
C ASP A 23 3.87 -7.67 -8.59
N ARG A 24 3.71 -7.62 -7.26
CA ARG A 24 4.85 -7.56 -6.36
C ARG A 24 5.40 -8.95 -6.03
N HIS A 25 6.48 -9.33 -6.71
CA HIS A 25 7.27 -10.51 -6.37
C HIS A 25 7.91 -10.38 -4.98
N LEU A 26 8.10 -11.52 -4.31
CA LEU A 26 8.88 -11.59 -3.08
C LEU A 26 10.35 -11.23 -3.38
N SER A 27 10.91 -10.30 -2.62
CA SER A 27 12.34 -10.00 -2.72
C SER A 27 13.18 -11.20 -2.24
N GLU A 28 14.42 -11.30 -2.70
CA GLU A 28 15.35 -12.37 -2.31
C GLU A 28 15.52 -12.47 -0.79
N ALA A 29 15.64 -11.33 -0.12
CA ALA A 29 15.77 -11.29 1.34
C ALA A 29 14.48 -11.74 2.06
N GLN A 30 13.30 -11.46 1.52
CA GLN A 30 12.03 -12.02 2.04
C GLN A 30 11.96 -13.53 1.81
N MET A 31 12.44 -14.02 0.66
CA MET A 31 12.47 -15.46 0.36
C MET A 31 13.41 -16.22 1.30
N ILE A 32 14.59 -15.68 1.58
CA ILE A 32 15.55 -16.26 2.54
C ILE A 32 14.95 -16.27 3.95
N ALA A 33 14.33 -15.16 4.38
CA ALA A 33 13.67 -15.09 5.69
C ALA A 33 12.49 -16.09 5.79
N TYR A 34 11.75 -16.29 4.70
CA TYR A 34 10.69 -17.30 4.60
C TYR A 34 11.26 -18.71 4.75
N CYS A 35 12.32 -19.06 4.02
CA CYS A 35 12.97 -20.37 4.08
C CYS A 35 13.57 -20.67 5.46
N ARG A 36 14.07 -19.65 6.17
CA ARG A 36 14.59 -19.78 7.55
C ARG A 36 13.50 -19.83 8.62
N GLY A 37 12.24 -19.65 8.25
CA GLY A 37 11.11 -19.59 9.19
C GLY A 37 11.10 -18.32 10.05
N GLU A 38 11.81 -17.26 9.64
CA GLU A 38 11.96 -16.00 10.39
C GLU A 38 10.82 -14.99 10.13
N VAL A 39 9.96 -15.26 9.16
CA VAL A 39 8.77 -14.46 8.86
C VAL A 39 7.64 -14.72 9.86
N SER A 40 6.79 -13.72 10.10
CA SER A 40 5.59 -13.88 10.93
C SER A 40 4.59 -14.84 10.29
N ALA A 41 3.65 -15.38 11.08
CA ALA A 41 2.63 -16.31 10.57
C ALA A 41 1.78 -15.69 9.43
N ALA A 42 1.42 -14.41 9.55
CA ALA A 42 0.67 -13.71 8.52
C ALA A 42 1.48 -13.48 7.23
N GLU A 43 2.77 -13.13 7.35
CA GLU A 43 3.67 -13.00 6.19
C GLU A 43 3.91 -14.35 5.51
N ARG A 44 3.96 -15.44 6.29
CA ARG A 44 4.10 -16.80 5.78
C ARG A 44 2.90 -17.20 4.93
N GLU A 45 1.68 -17.01 5.45
CA GLU A 45 0.43 -17.31 4.74
C GLU A 45 0.32 -16.50 3.43
N ALA A 46 0.68 -15.21 3.46
CA ALA A 46 0.71 -14.37 2.28
C ALA A 46 1.76 -14.84 1.24
N ALA A 47 2.96 -15.22 1.70
CA ALA A 47 4.00 -15.77 0.82
C ALA A 47 3.59 -17.11 0.21
N GLU A 48 2.96 -18.01 0.97
CA GLU A 48 2.44 -19.29 0.48
C GLU A 48 1.38 -19.07 -0.61
N ALA A 49 0.41 -18.18 -0.37
CA ALA A 49 -0.60 -17.84 -1.36
C ALA A 49 0.00 -17.27 -2.65
N HIS A 50 1.01 -16.40 -2.54
CA HIS A 50 1.70 -15.82 -3.70
C HIS A 50 2.54 -16.86 -4.45
N LEU A 51 3.26 -17.73 -3.73
CA LEU A 51 4.09 -18.78 -4.30
C LEU A 51 3.27 -19.74 -5.18
N VAL A 52 2.03 -20.07 -4.80
CA VAL A 52 1.17 -20.93 -5.62
C VAL A 52 0.83 -20.31 -6.99
N GLY A 53 0.74 -18.99 -7.06
CA GLY A 53 0.33 -18.26 -8.27
C GLY A 53 1.45 -17.66 -9.11
N CYS A 54 2.71 -17.71 -8.65
CA CYS A 54 3.81 -16.96 -9.27
C CYS A 54 5.03 -17.84 -9.58
N GLU A 55 5.24 -18.17 -10.87
CA GLU A 55 6.36 -19.00 -11.33
C GLU A 55 7.74 -18.43 -10.98
N GLN A 56 7.92 -17.11 -11.06
CA GLN A 56 9.19 -16.46 -10.72
C GLN A 56 9.54 -16.61 -9.24
N CYS A 57 8.54 -16.47 -8.35
CA CYS A 57 8.75 -16.65 -6.92
C CYS A 57 8.98 -18.13 -6.57
N ILE A 58 8.35 -19.07 -7.28
CA ILE A 58 8.65 -20.51 -7.13
C ILE A 58 10.10 -20.81 -7.50
N ALA A 59 10.60 -20.25 -8.60
CA ALA A 59 11.99 -20.44 -9.02
C ALA A 59 12.97 -19.89 -7.97
N LEU A 60 12.71 -18.68 -7.48
CA LEU A 60 13.51 -18.06 -6.41
C LEU A 60 13.46 -18.88 -5.11
N PHE A 61 12.29 -19.40 -4.75
CA PHE A 61 12.12 -20.28 -3.58
C PHE A 61 12.93 -21.56 -3.70
N ARG A 62 12.91 -22.23 -4.86
CA ARG A 62 13.71 -23.45 -5.10
C ARG A 62 15.20 -23.17 -4.93
N ASN A 63 15.70 -22.08 -5.51
CA ASN A 63 17.10 -21.70 -5.40
C ASN A 63 17.50 -21.37 -3.94
N ALA A 64 16.67 -20.57 -3.25
CA ALA A 64 16.93 -20.20 -1.86
C ALA A 64 16.88 -21.42 -0.92
N ARG A 65 15.97 -22.36 -1.18
CA ARG A 65 15.85 -23.60 -0.41
C ARG A 65 17.02 -24.54 -0.66
N ASP A 66 17.42 -24.76 -1.92
CA ASP A 66 18.55 -25.61 -2.28
C ASP A 66 19.85 -25.10 -1.62
N PHE A 67 20.04 -23.78 -1.55
CA PHE A 67 21.16 -23.15 -0.85
C PHE A 67 21.13 -23.30 0.69
N LEU A 68 19.94 -23.39 1.29
CA LEU A 68 19.76 -23.47 2.75
C LEU A 68 19.58 -24.89 3.27
N GLU A 69 19.36 -25.88 2.40
CA GLU A 69 19.30 -27.28 2.80
C GLU A 69 20.68 -27.74 3.30
N PRO A 70 20.74 -28.58 4.34
CA PRO A 70 21.99 -29.20 4.75
C PRO A 70 22.60 -29.99 3.59
N ALA A 71 23.93 -30.06 3.57
CA ALA A 71 24.65 -30.84 2.56
C ALA A 71 24.08 -32.26 2.45
N ARG A 72 23.84 -32.69 1.21
CA ARG A 72 23.29 -34.02 0.94
C ARG A 72 24.36 -35.08 1.19
N ALA A 73 23.94 -36.32 1.46
CA ALA A 73 24.86 -37.41 1.79
C ALA A 73 25.80 -37.79 0.61
N ASP A 74 25.46 -37.40 -0.62
CA ASP A 74 26.23 -37.56 -1.84
C ASP A 74 27.05 -36.32 -2.24
N GLU A 75 26.95 -35.23 -1.47
CA GLU A 75 27.76 -34.03 -1.68
C GLU A 75 29.09 -34.17 -0.92
N GLU A 76 30.19 -34.02 -1.64
CA GLU A 76 31.53 -34.06 -1.07
C GLU A 76 31.78 -32.77 -0.27
N GLU A 77 32.16 -32.91 1.00
CA GLU A 77 32.38 -31.77 1.89
C GLU A 77 33.57 -30.94 1.39
N VAL A 78 33.29 -29.77 0.84
CA VAL A 78 34.33 -28.84 0.38
C VAL A 78 35.10 -28.34 1.59
N THR A 79 36.36 -28.75 1.70
CA THR A 79 37.22 -28.30 2.80
C THR A 79 37.44 -26.78 2.72
N ALA A 80 37.63 -26.12 3.87
CA ALA A 80 37.89 -24.68 3.92
C ALA A 80 39.10 -24.27 3.05
N ALA A 81 40.12 -25.12 2.97
CA ALA A 81 41.30 -24.88 2.13
C ALA A 81 40.96 -24.86 0.63
N GLN A 82 40.07 -25.76 0.20
CA GLN A 82 39.63 -25.84 -1.19
C GLN A 82 38.73 -24.66 -1.55
N ALA A 83 37.85 -24.24 -0.63
CA ALA A 83 37.06 -23.02 -0.81
C ALA A 83 37.92 -21.76 -0.92
N ASP A 84 38.97 -21.63 -0.11
CA ASP A 84 39.92 -20.51 -0.17
C ASP A 84 40.71 -20.50 -1.49
N GLU A 85 41.15 -21.67 -1.97
CA GLU A 85 41.84 -21.82 -3.26
C GLU A 85 40.92 -21.42 -4.43
N ASP A 86 39.69 -21.91 -4.44
CA ASP A 86 38.69 -21.57 -5.45
C ASP A 86 38.35 -20.08 -5.45
N TRP A 87 38.24 -19.45 -4.26
CA TRP A 87 38.01 -18.02 -4.11
C TRP A 87 39.19 -17.18 -4.64
N GLN A 88 40.43 -17.57 -4.32
CA GLN A 88 41.61 -16.90 -4.84
C GLN A 88 41.72 -17.03 -6.37
N SER A 89 41.42 -18.21 -6.91
CA SER A 89 41.36 -18.45 -8.35
C SER A 89 40.33 -17.56 -9.05
N LEU A 90 39.14 -17.42 -8.46
CA LEU A 90 38.10 -16.53 -8.96
C LEU A 90 38.52 -15.05 -8.91
N LEU A 91 39.11 -14.59 -7.79
CA LEU A 91 39.62 -13.22 -7.67
C LEU A 91 40.70 -12.91 -8.71
N ALA A 92 41.63 -13.84 -8.96
CA ALA A 92 42.65 -13.69 -9.98
C ALA A 92 42.03 -13.57 -11.39
N ARG A 93 41.00 -14.36 -11.69
CA ARG A 93 40.25 -14.27 -12.96
C ARG A 93 39.51 -12.95 -13.13
N VAL A 94 38.91 -12.41 -12.06
CA VAL A 94 38.23 -11.11 -12.10
C VAL A 94 39.25 -9.98 -12.30
N GLN A 95 40.40 -10.02 -11.63
CA GLN A 95 41.46 -9.00 -11.76
C GLN A 95 42.09 -9.01 -13.16
N THR A 96 42.33 -10.20 -13.72
CA THR A 96 42.84 -10.34 -15.10
C THR A 96 41.80 -9.90 -16.14
N ALA A 97 40.52 -10.25 -15.96
CA ALA A 97 39.44 -9.80 -16.84
C ALA A 97 39.25 -8.28 -16.84
N SER A 98 39.30 -7.65 -15.66
CA SER A 98 39.19 -6.18 -15.52
C SER A 98 40.42 -5.44 -16.07
N SER A 99 41.59 -6.07 -16.08
CA SER A 99 42.79 -5.51 -16.71
C SER A 99 42.75 -5.59 -18.25
N THR A 100 42.00 -6.54 -18.81
CA THR A 100 41.96 -6.78 -20.27
C THR A 100 41.01 -5.82 -20.99
N THR A 101 40.01 -5.26 -20.30
CA THR A 101 39.02 -4.35 -20.90
C THR A 101 39.46 -2.87 -20.93
N ALA A 102 40.63 -2.54 -20.38
CA ALA A 102 41.11 -1.15 -20.23
C ALA A 102 42.31 -0.77 -21.11
N GLY A 103 42.73 -1.62 -22.06
CA GLY A 103 44.01 -1.44 -22.76
C GLY A 103 44.04 -1.86 -24.22
N ASP A 104 43.22 -1.26 -25.08
CA ASP A 104 43.47 -1.28 -26.55
C ASP A 104 43.32 0.10 -27.20
N ALA A 105 43.92 1.11 -26.59
CA ALA A 105 44.22 2.40 -27.24
C ALA A 105 45.25 3.18 -26.42
N GLY A 106 46.55 3.03 -26.69
CA GLY A 106 47.52 3.88 -26.00
C GLY A 106 49.00 3.54 -26.16
N THR A 107 49.54 3.87 -27.32
CA THR A 107 50.83 4.58 -27.46
C THR A 107 52.08 3.91 -26.86
N LYS A 108 52.84 3.24 -27.73
CA LYS A 108 54.27 2.94 -27.55
C LYS A 108 55.05 4.24 -27.26
N VAL A 109 55.48 4.44 -26.02
CA VAL A 109 56.51 5.44 -25.66
C VAL A 109 57.77 4.66 -25.29
N GLY A 110 58.83 4.90 -26.07
CA GLY A 110 60.10 4.19 -26.01
C GLY A 110 60.84 4.40 -24.70
N GLN A 111 61.24 3.29 -24.08
CA GLN A 111 62.39 3.25 -23.19
C GLN A 111 63.63 2.98 -24.04
N SER A 112 64.31 4.06 -24.42
CA SER A 112 65.67 4.00 -24.95
C SER A 112 66.64 4.60 -23.94
N ASP A 113 67.69 3.84 -23.66
CA ASP A 113 69.06 4.31 -23.46
C ASP A 113 69.35 5.28 -22.32
N PHE A 114 69.49 4.75 -21.09
CA PHE A 114 70.43 5.29 -20.11
C PHE A 114 71.16 4.18 -19.34
N GLN A 115 71.90 3.36 -20.08
CA GLN A 115 73.00 2.57 -19.55
C GLN A 115 74.22 2.79 -20.44
N ARG A 116 75.10 3.71 -20.06
CA ARG A 116 76.56 3.58 -20.20
C ARG A 116 77.28 4.87 -19.80
N LEU A 117 78.52 4.67 -19.35
CA LEU A 117 79.59 5.64 -19.09
C LEU A 117 79.57 6.33 -17.73
N ARG A 118 80.21 5.67 -16.75
CA ARG A 118 81.14 6.41 -15.89
C ARG A 118 82.35 5.56 -15.52
N ASP A 119 83.37 5.70 -16.36
CA ASP A 119 84.69 5.10 -16.21
C ASP A 119 85.56 5.91 -15.22
N LYS A 120 86.27 5.16 -14.38
CA LYS A 120 87.65 5.30 -13.89
C LYS A 120 88.22 6.62 -13.30
N LYS A 121 88.82 6.37 -12.11
CA LYS A 121 90.10 6.89 -11.58
C LYS A 121 90.18 8.36 -11.17
N ARG A 122 90.24 8.61 -9.85
CA ARG A 122 91.07 9.69 -9.25
C ARG A 122 91.48 9.38 -7.79
N SER A 123 92.79 9.20 -7.64
CA SER A 123 93.71 9.51 -6.53
C SER A 123 93.37 9.15 -5.07
N LEU A 124 94.28 8.35 -4.48
CA LEU A 124 94.35 7.91 -3.07
C LEU A 124 94.75 9.00 -2.05
N ALA A 125 94.92 10.25 -2.46
CA ALA A 125 95.20 11.37 -1.56
C ALA A 125 93.93 12.02 -0.96
N SER A 126 92.75 11.42 -1.17
CA SER A 126 91.44 11.96 -0.76
C SER A 126 90.83 11.29 0.48
N ARG A 127 91.43 10.24 1.06
CA ARG A 127 90.77 9.45 2.12
C ARG A 127 90.46 10.23 3.41
N VAL A 128 91.28 11.21 3.79
CA VAL A 128 91.03 12.05 4.98
C VAL A 128 89.99 13.15 4.67
N ALA A 129 90.04 13.77 3.49
CA ALA A 129 89.03 14.73 3.04
C ALA A 129 87.67 14.06 2.77
N LEU A 130 87.66 12.81 2.31
CA LEU A 130 86.45 11.99 2.12
C LEU A 130 85.84 11.57 3.44
N ALA A 131 86.64 11.25 4.47
CA ALA A 131 86.11 10.94 5.80
C ALA A 131 85.39 12.16 6.40
N LEU A 132 85.97 13.36 6.28
CA LEU A 132 85.35 14.61 6.75
C LEU A 132 84.12 15.01 5.91
N ALA A 133 84.18 14.84 4.58
CA ALA A 133 83.04 15.08 3.71
C ALA A 133 81.90 14.07 3.99
N ALA A 134 82.22 12.81 4.25
CA ALA A 134 81.24 11.77 4.60
C ALA A 134 80.57 12.07 5.95
N SER A 135 81.33 12.49 6.98
CA SER A 135 80.73 12.89 8.25
C SER A 135 79.81 14.10 8.11
N LEU A 136 80.19 15.07 7.27
CA LEU A 136 79.37 16.27 7.02
C LEU A 136 78.09 15.92 6.24
N LEU A 137 78.18 15.01 5.27
CA LEU A 137 77.00 14.50 4.54
C LEU A 137 76.05 13.70 5.45
N ILE A 138 76.58 12.91 6.38
CA ILE A 138 75.76 12.19 7.36
C ILE A 138 75.06 13.18 8.29
N LEU A 139 75.75 14.22 8.76
CA LEU A 139 75.16 15.26 9.61
C LEU A 139 74.06 16.04 8.87
N LEU A 140 74.31 16.45 7.63
CA LEU A 140 73.32 17.14 6.81
C LEU A 140 72.14 16.24 6.44
N GLY A 141 72.38 14.96 6.14
CA GLY A 141 71.35 13.98 5.88
C GLY A 141 70.47 13.71 7.11
N GLY A 142 71.08 13.60 8.30
CA GLY A 142 70.36 13.44 9.56
C GLY A 142 69.49 14.65 9.89
N LEU A 143 70.01 15.87 9.68
CA LEU A 143 69.24 17.09 9.86
C LEU A 143 68.08 17.19 8.84
N GLY A 144 68.32 16.85 7.58
CA GLY A 144 67.28 16.81 6.54
C GLY A 144 66.17 15.80 6.84
N TRP A 145 66.53 14.63 7.38
CA TRP A 145 65.55 13.62 7.81
C TRP A 145 64.70 14.10 8.99
N LEU A 146 65.32 14.74 9.99
CA LEU A 146 64.60 15.28 11.14
C LEU A 146 63.65 16.42 10.76
N THR A 147 64.06 17.33 9.87
CA THR A 147 63.19 18.41 9.39
C THR A 147 62.04 17.87 8.54
N TRP A 148 62.29 16.86 7.70
CA TRP A 148 61.25 16.18 6.94
C TRP A 148 60.24 15.48 7.85
N ARG A 149 60.70 14.77 8.88
CA ARG A 149 59.83 14.11 9.86
C ARG A 149 58.95 15.10 10.63
N LEU A 150 59.52 16.21 11.10
CA LEU A 150 58.75 17.27 11.79
C LEU A 150 57.72 17.92 10.86
N TRP A 151 58.05 18.08 9.57
CA TRP A 151 57.10 18.56 8.58
C TRP A 151 55.96 17.56 8.35
N GLN A 152 56.27 16.26 8.28
CA GLN A 152 55.28 15.20 8.14
C GLN A 152 54.34 15.10 9.35
N GLU A 153 54.85 15.23 10.57
CA GLU A 153 54.03 15.24 11.80
C GLU A 153 53.07 16.44 11.81
N ARG A 154 53.53 17.64 11.40
CA ARG A 154 52.66 18.82 11.29
C ARG A 154 51.54 18.63 10.27
N GLU A 155 51.83 18.01 9.14
CA GLU A 155 50.82 17.75 8.11
C GLU A 155 49.80 16.73 8.60
N SER A 156 50.22 15.70 9.33
CA SER A 156 49.31 14.74 9.95
C SER A 156 48.38 15.39 11.00
N LEU A 157 48.88 16.36 11.77
CA LEU A 157 48.07 17.10 12.73
C LEU A 157 47.01 17.96 12.03
N ARG A 158 47.37 18.62 10.93
CA ARG A 158 46.40 19.38 10.11
C ARG A 158 45.30 18.49 9.56
N GLN A 159 45.66 17.34 8.98
CA GLN A 159 44.69 16.37 8.48
C GLN A 159 43.77 15.87 9.60
N SER A 160 44.31 15.60 10.79
CA SER A 160 43.48 15.18 11.94
C SER A 160 42.52 16.28 12.42
N GLN A 161 42.94 17.55 12.38
CA GLN A 161 42.12 18.70 12.75
C GLN A 161 41.00 18.94 11.72
N GLU A 162 41.29 18.79 10.43
CA GLU A 162 40.30 18.88 9.37
C GLU A 162 39.24 17.77 9.48
N VAL A 163 39.66 16.53 9.73
CA VAL A 163 38.73 15.40 9.94
C VAL A 163 37.88 15.61 11.19
N ALA A 164 38.45 16.10 12.29
CA ALA A 164 37.71 16.42 13.50
C ALA A 164 36.65 17.50 13.25
N ALA A 165 37.02 18.59 12.56
CA ALA A 165 36.08 19.65 12.20
C ALA A 165 34.96 19.14 11.27
N GLN A 166 35.28 18.27 10.31
CA GLN A 166 34.27 17.65 9.44
C GLN A 166 33.30 16.75 10.22
N LEU A 167 33.78 16.03 11.24
CA LEU A 167 32.94 15.19 12.08
C LEU A 167 31.99 16.03 12.94
N GLU A 168 32.45 17.15 13.50
CA GLU A 168 31.60 18.06 14.27
C GLU A 168 30.49 18.65 13.41
N VAL A 169 30.80 19.10 12.18
CA VAL A 169 29.79 19.62 11.25
C VAL A 169 28.77 18.53 10.88
N ARG A 170 29.22 17.30 10.61
CA ARG A 170 28.31 16.17 10.33
C ARG A 170 27.43 15.83 11.53
N GLN A 171 27.96 15.88 12.75
CA GLN A 171 27.18 15.64 13.96
C GLN A 171 26.09 16.71 14.11
N GLN A 172 26.44 17.99 13.95
CA GLN A 172 25.46 19.08 14.00
C GLN A 172 24.39 18.94 12.91
N GLU A 173 24.78 18.55 11.69
CA GLU A 173 23.82 18.32 10.61
C GLU A 173 22.85 17.17 10.95
N LEU A 174 23.35 16.07 11.52
CA LEU A 174 22.52 14.95 11.92
C LEU A 174 21.57 15.32 13.07
N GLU A 175 22.03 16.07 14.07
CA GLU A 175 21.17 16.59 15.14
C GLU A 175 20.08 17.51 14.60
N GLN A 176 20.42 18.37 13.65
CA GLN A 176 19.44 19.22 12.97
C GLN A 176 18.41 18.38 12.21
N ARG A 177 18.85 17.34 11.46
CA ARG A 177 17.94 16.43 10.75
C ARG A 177 17.04 15.66 11.70
N ILE A 178 17.56 15.17 12.83
CA ILE A 178 16.77 14.46 13.85
C ILE A 178 15.71 15.41 14.43
N SER A 179 16.10 16.62 14.85
CA SER A 179 15.14 17.58 15.39
C SER A 179 14.08 18.01 14.37
N GLN A 180 14.43 18.08 13.08
CA GLN A 180 13.48 18.35 12.01
C GLN A 180 12.50 17.19 11.79
N LEU A 181 12.99 15.94 11.84
CA LEU A 181 12.15 14.74 11.73
C LEU A 181 11.22 14.58 12.94
N GLU A 182 11.68 14.92 14.15
CA GLU A 182 10.85 14.90 15.35
C GLU A 182 9.73 15.93 15.28
N ARG A 183 10.03 17.16 14.81
CA ARG A 183 9.02 18.19 14.61
C ARG A 183 8.01 17.81 13.54
N SER A 184 8.48 17.37 12.37
CA SER A 184 7.58 16.98 11.27
C SER A 184 6.75 15.75 11.60
N GLY A 185 7.32 14.76 12.29
CA GLY A 185 6.60 13.59 12.78
C GLY A 185 5.54 13.95 13.82
N GLY A 186 5.84 14.86 14.75
CA GLY A 186 4.89 15.37 15.73
C GLY A 186 3.70 16.09 15.08
N ASP A 187 3.97 16.96 14.10
CA ASP A 187 2.94 17.68 13.36
C ASP A 187 2.05 16.73 12.53
N GLN A 188 2.65 15.73 11.89
CA GLN A 188 1.91 14.73 11.12
C GLN A 188 0.97 13.89 12.00
N LEU A 189 1.45 13.44 13.16
CA LEU A 189 0.62 12.68 14.11
C LEU A 189 -0.53 13.53 14.66
N LYS A 190 -0.29 14.82 14.91
CA LYS A 190 -1.32 15.76 15.33
C LYS A 190 -2.39 15.93 14.24
N GLN A 191 -1.97 16.12 12.99
CA GLN A 191 -2.89 16.24 11.86
C GLN A 191 -3.73 14.96 11.67
N GLU A 192 -3.12 13.77 11.79
CA GLU A 192 -3.84 12.51 11.69
C GLU A 192 -4.88 12.36 12.82
N ARG A 193 -4.51 12.74 14.04
CA ARG A 193 -5.43 12.72 15.20
C ARG A 193 -6.62 13.65 14.97
N ASP A 194 -6.37 14.86 14.50
CA ASP A 194 -7.42 15.86 14.22
C ASP A 194 -8.35 15.38 13.08
N GLN A 195 -7.80 14.74 12.05
CA GLN A 195 -8.59 14.13 10.97
C GLN A 195 -9.47 12.98 11.48
N ARG A 196 -8.95 12.11 12.35
CA ARG A 196 -9.73 11.01 12.94
C ARG A 196 -10.88 11.54 13.80
N LEU A 197 -10.63 12.56 14.62
CA LEU A 197 -11.67 13.20 15.44
C LEU A 197 -12.75 13.85 14.56
N ALA A 198 -12.37 14.54 13.48
CA ALA A 198 -13.32 15.13 12.54
C ALA A 198 -14.17 14.07 11.81
N ALA A 199 -13.55 12.96 11.42
CA ALA A 199 -14.26 11.85 10.78
C ALA A 199 -15.25 11.17 11.74
N GLU A 200 -14.86 10.99 13.00
CA GLU A 200 -15.72 10.43 14.03
C GLU A 200 -16.92 11.35 14.31
N ALA A 201 -16.70 12.66 14.48
CA ALA A 201 -17.78 13.62 14.65
C ALA A 201 -18.78 13.61 13.48
N ARG A 202 -18.28 13.44 12.25
CA ARG A 202 -19.12 13.32 11.05
C ARG A 202 -19.95 12.04 11.04
N ARG A 203 -19.35 10.91 11.45
CA ARG A 203 -20.07 9.63 11.58
C ARG A 203 -21.21 9.78 12.59
N ASP A 204 -20.94 10.36 13.75
CA ASP A 204 -21.94 10.51 14.81
C ASP A 204 -23.07 11.46 14.39
N GLN A 205 -22.75 12.52 13.64
CA GLN A 205 -23.77 13.40 13.03
C GLN A 205 -24.67 12.63 12.06
N LEU A 206 -24.10 11.80 11.17
CA LEU A 206 -24.88 11.00 10.23
C LEU A 206 -25.74 9.96 10.94
N GLN A 207 -25.22 9.31 11.99
CA GLN A 207 -26.00 8.38 12.81
C GLN A 207 -27.18 9.07 13.48
N ASN A 208 -26.99 10.28 14.01
CA ASN A 208 -28.09 11.06 14.60
C ASN A 208 -29.15 11.47 13.55
N GLN A 209 -28.72 11.80 12.33
CA GLN A 209 -29.64 12.07 11.22
C GLN A 209 -30.44 10.82 10.84
N LEU A 210 -29.78 9.67 10.71
CA LEU A 210 -30.43 8.39 10.42
C LEU A 210 -31.42 8.01 11.53
N ALA A 211 -31.03 8.12 12.80
CA ALA A 211 -31.94 7.84 13.91
C ALA A 211 -33.16 8.78 13.93
N THR A 212 -33.01 10.03 13.49
CA THR A 212 -34.13 10.97 13.35
C THR A 212 -35.06 10.56 12.23
N VAL A 213 -34.51 10.12 11.09
CA VAL A 213 -35.30 9.56 9.99
C VAL A 213 -35.99 8.29 10.45
N GLU A 214 -35.31 7.31 11.03
CA GLU A 214 -35.90 6.06 11.50
C GLU A 214 -37.06 6.28 12.49
N ARG A 215 -36.92 7.20 13.45
CA ARG A 215 -38.03 7.55 14.36
C ARG A 215 -39.24 8.12 13.61
N ALA A 216 -39.01 8.88 12.54
CA ALA A 216 -40.11 9.37 11.69
C ALA A 216 -40.81 8.21 10.95
N TRP A 217 -40.10 7.13 10.62
CA TRP A 217 -40.65 5.96 9.93
C TRP A 217 -41.36 4.97 10.86
N GLN A 218 -40.95 4.86 12.14
CA GLN A 218 -41.58 3.96 13.12
C GLN A 218 -43.06 4.28 13.41
N ASN A 219 -43.51 5.51 13.13
CA ASN A 219 -44.88 5.94 13.34
C ASN A 219 -45.74 5.96 12.05
N ILE A 220 -45.29 5.31 10.97
CA ILE A 220 -46.07 5.19 9.75
C ILE A 220 -47.03 4.00 9.91
N PRO A 221 -48.35 4.20 10.02
CA PRO A 221 -49.29 3.09 10.03
C PRO A 221 -49.18 2.31 8.72
N VAL A 222 -48.88 1.02 8.83
CA VAL A 222 -48.87 0.08 7.70
C VAL A 222 -50.28 -0.51 7.56
N GLN A 223 -50.91 -0.28 6.42
CA GLN A 223 -52.19 -0.90 6.08
C GLN A 223 -51.96 -1.97 5.01
N PHE A 224 -52.23 -3.21 5.40
CA PHE A 224 -52.16 -4.37 4.53
C PHE A 224 -53.49 -4.49 3.79
N LEU A 225 -53.44 -4.45 2.46
CA LEU A 225 -54.61 -4.63 1.62
C LEU A 225 -54.36 -5.79 0.66
N THR A 226 -55.08 -6.87 0.89
CA THR A 226 -55.07 -8.02 0.01
C THR A 226 -55.92 -7.69 -1.21
N LEU A 227 -55.30 -7.61 -2.39
CA LEU A 227 -56.06 -7.53 -3.63
C LEU A 227 -56.61 -8.93 -3.92
N SER A 228 -57.88 -9.17 -3.61
CA SER A 228 -58.56 -10.38 -4.06
C SER A 228 -58.57 -10.39 -5.60
N SER A 229 -58.18 -11.52 -6.18
CA SER A 229 -58.16 -11.73 -7.63
C SER A 229 -59.55 -11.80 -8.27
N GLU A 230 -60.60 -11.82 -7.45
CA GLU A 230 -61.97 -11.74 -7.91
C GLU A 230 -62.27 -10.31 -8.36
N ARG A 231 -62.15 -10.12 -9.68
CA ARG A 231 -62.56 -8.92 -10.39
C ARG A 231 -64.00 -8.58 -10.00
N GLY A 232 -64.18 -7.56 -9.16
CA GLY A 232 -65.50 -7.08 -8.75
C GLY A 232 -65.99 -7.55 -7.36
N ALA A 233 -65.14 -8.13 -6.51
CA ALA A 233 -65.51 -8.32 -5.10
C ALA A 233 -65.77 -6.93 -4.47
N GLU A 234 -67.03 -6.64 -4.13
CA GLU A 234 -67.58 -5.34 -3.72
C GLU A 234 -67.05 -4.77 -2.37
N GLY A 235 -65.79 -5.02 -2.04
CA GLY A 235 -65.14 -4.44 -0.88
C GLY A 235 -64.55 -3.06 -1.20
N ASP A 236 -65.23 -1.97 -0.83
CA ASP A 236 -64.62 -0.64 -0.78
C ASP A 236 -63.39 -0.69 0.14
N LEU A 237 -62.18 -0.57 -0.42
CA LEU A 237 -60.94 -0.54 0.34
C LEU A 237 -60.94 0.73 1.19
N ARG A 238 -60.85 0.62 2.52
CA ARG A 238 -60.88 1.79 3.41
C ARG A 238 -59.48 2.14 3.86
N LEU A 239 -59.01 3.32 3.46
CA LEU A 239 -57.75 3.86 3.90
C LEU A 239 -57.99 4.94 4.95
N HIS A 240 -57.52 4.69 6.17
CA HIS A 240 -57.68 5.62 7.28
C HIS A 240 -56.35 6.31 7.61
N PHE A 241 -56.31 7.63 7.50
CA PHE A 241 -55.21 8.45 8.01
C PHE A 241 -55.52 8.86 9.45
N SER A 242 -54.70 8.42 10.41
CA SER A 242 -54.78 8.95 11.78
C SER A 242 -54.39 10.43 11.78
N THR A 243 -54.80 11.16 12.82
CA THR A 243 -54.49 12.59 12.97
C THR A 243 -52.98 12.86 12.98
N SER A 244 -52.18 11.92 13.49
CA SER A 244 -50.71 11.99 13.58
C SER A 244 -49.97 11.41 12.36
N ALA A 245 -50.60 10.58 11.55
CA ALA A 245 -49.94 9.96 10.40
C ALA A 245 -49.83 10.92 9.21
N GLN A 246 -48.61 11.12 8.74
CA GLN A 246 -48.32 11.90 7.53
C GLN A 246 -48.41 11.05 6.26
N ALA A 247 -48.22 9.74 6.39
CA ALA A 247 -48.26 8.78 5.30
C ALA A 247 -48.86 7.45 5.76
N VAL A 248 -49.33 6.67 4.79
CA VAL A 248 -49.77 5.28 4.97
C VAL A 248 -48.98 4.43 3.98
N LEU A 249 -48.42 3.32 4.45
CA LEU A 249 -47.83 2.32 3.59
C LEU A 249 -48.93 1.35 3.16
N LEU A 250 -49.29 1.40 1.89
CA LEU A 250 -50.23 0.49 1.23
C LEU A 250 -49.44 -0.71 0.70
N ARG A 251 -49.64 -1.90 1.30
CA ARG A 251 -49.10 -3.16 0.76
C ARG A 251 -50.19 -3.90 -0.01
N LEU A 252 -49.97 -4.11 -1.31
CA LEU A 252 -50.84 -4.86 -2.20
C LEU A 252 -50.29 -6.27 -2.38
N LEU A 253 -50.97 -7.26 -1.80
CA LEU A 253 -50.61 -8.66 -1.97
C LEU A 253 -51.04 -9.17 -3.34
N ARG A 254 -50.20 -10.03 -3.93
CA ARG A 254 -50.41 -10.57 -5.27
C ARG A 254 -50.51 -12.08 -5.22
N ASN A 255 -51.46 -12.64 -5.96
CA ASN A 255 -51.56 -14.09 -6.11
C ASN A 255 -50.51 -14.57 -7.13
N LYS A 256 -49.77 -15.63 -6.77
CA LYS A 256 -48.81 -16.30 -7.66
C LYS A 256 -49.58 -17.00 -8.80
N PRO A 257 -49.03 -17.08 -10.03
CA PRO A 257 -47.67 -16.67 -10.43
C PRO A 257 -47.53 -15.17 -10.76
N TYR A 258 -46.31 -14.63 -10.60
CA TYR A 258 -46.05 -13.22 -10.86
C TYR A 258 -45.84 -12.94 -12.36
N GLU A 259 -46.89 -12.50 -13.07
CA GLU A 259 -46.83 -12.33 -14.53
C GLU A 259 -45.92 -11.17 -15.02
N PHE A 260 -45.75 -10.10 -14.27
CA PHE A 260 -44.98 -8.91 -14.70
C PHE A 260 -43.78 -8.62 -13.78
N PRO A 261 -42.63 -8.17 -14.31
CA PRO A 261 -41.47 -7.78 -13.50
C PRO A 261 -41.68 -6.42 -12.80
N GLU A 262 -42.44 -5.52 -13.42
CA GLU A 262 -42.70 -4.16 -12.93
C GLU A 262 -44.19 -3.86 -12.95
N TYR A 263 -44.61 -2.91 -12.13
CA TYR A 263 -46.00 -2.48 -12.00
C TYR A 263 -46.11 -0.96 -12.04
N ALA A 264 -47.26 -0.48 -12.50
CA ALA A 264 -47.67 0.90 -12.37
C ALA A 264 -49.03 0.98 -11.70
N ILE A 265 -49.24 2.02 -10.91
CA ILE A 265 -50.49 2.29 -10.22
C ILE A 265 -50.91 3.71 -10.51
N GLU A 266 -52.15 3.86 -10.95
CA GLU A 266 -52.80 5.14 -11.11
C GLU A 266 -53.89 5.27 -10.05
N LEU A 267 -53.88 6.40 -9.35
CA LEU A 267 -54.92 6.77 -8.41
C LEU A 267 -55.73 7.92 -9.00
N LEU A 268 -57.01 7.64 -9.26
CA LEU A 268 -57.95 8.55 -9.87
C LEU A 268 -58.92 9.07 -8.82
N ASP A 269 -59.29 10.36 -8.89
CA ASP A 269 -60.34 10.92 -8.04
C ASP A 269 -61.75 10.54 -8.54
N GLN A 270 -62.78 11.11 -7.91
CA GLN A 270 -64.18 10.89 -8.31
C GLN A 270 -64.52 11.45 -9.70
N ARG A 271 -63.73 12.41 -10.20
CA ARG A 271 -63.89 13.01 -11.52
C ARG A 271 -63.17 12.19 -12.60
N GLY A 272 -62.34 11.23 -12.21
CA GLY A 272 -61.52 10.42 -13.11
C GLY A 272 -60.18 11.08 -13.44
N GLU A 273 -59.79 12.15 -12.73
CA GLU A 273 -58.49 12.80 -12.90
C GLU A 273 -57.42 12.00 -12.14
N ILE A 274 -56.25 11.83 -12.76
CA ILE A 274 -55.13 11.12 -12.13
C ILE A 274 -54.51 12.05 -11.07
N VAL A 275 -54.76 11.74 -9.80
CA VAL A 275 -54.18 12.48 -8.67
C VAL A 275 -52.75 12.03 -8.40
N ARG A 276 -52.44 10.75 -8.69
CA ARG A 276 -51.10 10.20 -8.49
C ARG A 276 -50.84 9.02 -9.41
N GLU A 277 -49.69 9.02 -10.06
CA GLU A 277 -49.16 7.88 -10.81
C GLU A 277 -47.85 7.41 -10.16
N ILE A 278 -47.70 6.10 -10.00
CA ILE A 278 -46.52 5.47 -9.41
C ILE A 278 -46.13 4.32 -10.30
N SER A 279 -45.00 4.47 -10.99
CA SER A 279 -44.54 3.52 -12.01
C SER A 279 -43.27 2.80 -11.56
N ARG A 280 -42.95 1.67 -12.23
CA ARG A 280 -41.79 0.82 -11.95
C ARG A 280 -41.75 0.26 -10.52
N LEU A 281 -42.92 0.00 -9.96
CA LEU A 281 -43.03 -0.72 -8.69
C LEU A 281 -42.56 -2.15 -8.88
N GLN A 282 -41.60 -2.58 -8.08
CA GLN A 282 -41.13 -3.95 -8.06
C GLN A 282 -41.72 -4.67 -6.85
N PRO A 283 -42.14 -5.93 -6.99
CA PRO A 283 -42.57 -6.74 -5.86
C PRO A 283 -41.39 -6.95 -4.89
N THR A 284 -41.64 -6.77 -3.61
CA THR A 284 -40.65 -6.97 -2.55
C THR A 284 -41.11 -8.04 -1.56
N GLY A 285 -40.16 -8.83 -1.03
CA GLY A 285 -40.42 -9.92 -0.09
C GLY A 285 -40.93 -11.22 -0.74
N ASP A 286 -41.05 -12.27 0.07
CA ASP A 286 -41.44 -13.63 -0.37
C ASP A 286 -42.92 -13.73 -0.80
N ASP A 287 -43.74 -12.78 -0.33
CA ASP A 287 -45.13 -12.60 -0.71
C ASP A 287 -45.31 -11.80 -2.00
N GLY A 288 -44.23 -11.19 -2.52
CA GLY A 288 -44.23 -10.39 -3.74
C GLY A 288 -45.17 -9.19 -3.66
N ALA A 289 -45.31 -8.61 -2.46
CA ALA A 289 -46.17 -7.46 -2.23
C ALA A 289 -45.65 -6.23 -2.99
N LEU A 290 -46.57 -5.42 -3.51
CA LEU A 290 -46.25 -4.08 -3.99
C LEU A 290 -46.44 -3.11 -2.83
N SER A 291 -45.39 -2.38 -2.46
CA SER A 291 -45.41 -1.44 -1.34
C SER A 291 -45.44 -0.01 -1.86
N ILE A 292 -46.43 0.77 -1.43
CA ILE A 292 -46.69 2.11 -1.95
C ILE A 292 -46.85 3.07 -0.78
N LEU A 293 -46.07 4.14 -0.76
CA LEU A 293 -46.19 5.19 0.25
C LEU A 293 -47.15 6.28 -0.22
N LEU A 294 -48.32 6.36 0.42
CA LEU A 294 -49.34 7.37 0.16
C LEU A 294 -49.25 8.49 1.20
N ASN A 295 -48.97 9.71 0.74
CA ASN A 295 -48.85 10.87 1.63
C ASN A 295 -50.22 11.53 1.83
N ARG A 296 -50.55 11.85 3.09
CA ARG A 296 -51.78 12.55 3.47
C ARG A 296 -51.94 13.88 2.74
N ALA A 297 -50.84 14.61 2.54
CA ALA A 297 -50.87 15.89 1.84
C ALA A 297 -51.31 15.79 0.36
N THR A 298 -51.21 14.60 -0.25
CA THR A 298 -51.60 14.37 -1.65
C THR A 298 -53.00 13.78 -1.81
N LEU A 299 -53.64 13.35 -0.72
CA LEU A 299 -54.93 12.66 -0.74
C LEU A 299 -55.92 13.36 0.19
N ASN A 300 -56.99 13.89 -0.41
CA ASN A 300 -58.11 14.43 0.35
C ASN A 300 -59.02 13.30 0.84
N ALA A 301 -59.86 13.57 1.84
CA ALA A 301 -60.92 12.64 2.21
C ALA A 301 -61.91 12.48 1.04
N GLY A 302 -62.23 11.25 0.65
CA GLY A 302 -63.07 11.00 -0.53
C GLY A 302 -62.99 9.57 -1.05
N LYS A 303 -63.63 9.34 -2.20
CA LYS A 303 -63.52 8.06 -2.93
C LYS A 303 -62.56 8.21 -4.09
N TYR A 304 -61.73 7.20 -4.29
CA TYR A 304 -60.71 7.11 -5.32
C TYR A 304 -60.85 5.78 -6.07
N ARG A 305 -60.34 5.76 -7.30
CA ARG A 305 -60.16 4.53 -8.08
C ARG A 305 -58.67 4.24 -8.20
N LEU A 306 -58.27 3.04 -7.80
CA LEU A 306 -56.91 2.54 -7.95
C LEU A 306 -56.88 1.60 -9.15
N ARG A 307 -56.12 1.95 -10.18
CA ARG A 307 -55.86 1.08 -11.34
C ARG A 307 -54.47 0.50 -11.23
N LEU A 308 -54.39 -0.82 -11.28
CA LEU A 308 -53.13 -1.56 -11.28
C LEU A 308 -52.79 -2.00 -12.69
N PHE A 309 -51.56 -1.71 -13.13
CA PHE A 309 -51.01 -2.11 -14.41
C PHE A 309 -49.77 -2.97 -14.22
N GLY A 310 -49.64 -4.01 -15.02
CA GLY A 310 -48.40 -4.77 -15.19
C GLY A 310 -47.58 -4.19 -16.34
N LEU A 311 -46.29 -4.03 -16.13
CA LEU A 311 -45.33 -3.50 -17.10
C LEU A 311 -44.37 -4.62 -17.52
N ARG A 312 -44.21 -4.81 -18.83
CA ARG A 312 -43.18 -5.68 -19.42
C ARG A 312 -42.63 -5.00 -20.67
N GLY A 313 -41.43 -4.42 -20.56
CA GLY A 313 -40.86 -3.59 -21.61
C GLY A 313 -41.74 -2.36 -21.85
N THR A 314 -42.19 -2.16 -23.09
CA THR A 314 -43.11 -1.07 -23.46
C THR A 314 -44.59 -1.42 -23.31
N THR A 315 -44.91 -2.66 -22.95
CA THR A 315 -46.30 -3.11 -22.81
C THR A 315 -46.83 -2.78 -21.42
N LYS A 316 -47.92 -2.01 -21.35
CA LYS A 316 -48.69 -1.70 -20.14
C LYS A 316 -50.04 -2.42 -20.21
N LYS A 317 -50.27 -3.41 -19.35
CA LYS A 317 -51.53 -4.18 -19.29
C LYS A 317 -52.28 -3.86 -18.00
N GLN A 318 -53.54 -3.43 -18.08
CA GLN A 318 -54.37 -3.24 -16.90
C GLN A 318 -54.72 -4.60 -16.27
N LEU A 319 -54.41 -4.75 -14.98
CA LEU A 319 -54.62 -5.98 -14.22
C LEU A 319 -55.90 -5.92 -13.38
N GLY A 320 -56.23 -4.75 -12.82
CA GLY A 320 -57.40 -4.56 -11.98
C GLY A 320 -57.71 -3.10 -11.72
N GLU A 321 -58.95 -2.85 -11.28
CA GLU A 321 -59.43 -1.55 -10.82
C GLU A 321 -60.16 -1.76 -9.49
N TYR A 322 -59.84 -0.94 -8.49
CA TYR A 322 -60.31 -1.09 -7.12
C TYR A 322 -60.81 0.25 -6.59
N TRP A 323 -61.87 0.23 -5.79
CA TRP A 323 -62.39 1.42 -5.12
C TRP A 323 -61.68 1.62 -3.78
N LEU A 324 -61.20 2.84 -3.54
CA LEU A 324 -60.48 3.24 -2.34
C LEU A 324 -61.19 4.41 -1.67
N SER A 325 -61.77 4.19 -0.49
CA SER A 325 -62.35 5.24 0.34
C SER A 325 -61.31 5.75 1.34
N VAL A 326 -60.89 7.00 1.18
CA VAL A 326 -59.93 7.67 2.08
C VAL A 326 -60.70 8.45 3.14
N THR A 327 -60.42 8.15 4.40
CA THR A 327 -60.93 8.89 5.57
C THR A 327 -59.77 9.52 6.32
N VAL A 328 -59.95 10.75 6.76
CA VAL A 328 -58.95 11.49 7.53
C VAL A 328 -59.56 11.74 8.91
N GLY A 329 -58.92 11.20 9.97
CA GLY A 329 -59.30 11.50 11.35
C GLY A 329 -59.24 13.01 11.59
N ARG A 330 -60.32 13.57 12.13
CA ARG A 330 -60.37 14.98 12.55
C ARG A 330 -59.70 15.16 13.90
#